data_AF-A0A7V9ZRH8-F1
#
_entry.id   AF-A0A7V9ZRH8-F1
#
_cell.length_a   1.000
_cell.length_b   1.000
_cell.length_c   1.000
_cell.angle_alpha   90.00
_cell.angle_beta   90.00
_cell.angle_gamma   90.00
#
_symmetry.space_group_name_H-M   'P 1'
#
loop_
_entity.id
_entity.type
_entity.pdbx_description
1 polymer ?
#
loop_
_entity_poly.entity_id
_entity_poly.type
_entity_poly.pdbx_seq_one_letter_code
_entity_poly.pdbx_strand_id
1 'polypeptide(L)'
;MKRYQIIIAGFLLSLALVSPLHAQRRDETVVIPPFSNTPYQLGELLTYNVTFSNFVDAAHVEMLVAERGTFFAREGLQLRAHVETTGVVNAALYSINNDYTSYIDPASGLPYRTQQVIREGGRTSDTMSDYNQPVGTTAIPPMLRSGEVSGTYDFISVLYRLRSMPLMQGGKYYFNVRSDLDEYNAELRVTGRELIKTNVGSFNTIVTQVHVPKNSDVNKYRIRIYFSDDQRHVPVLITARLRAGDLRAELAGSEFITPTTPPVVVTPPVANPVGGDPASGTRLPSELPFKAGEQLNFNVFLANAVPAVGTASFQVRARAKYFNRDGLLLSVKAQTSATASRIFFANDQVNSYVDPNTMLPFRTELNLIEGRKITNQIFTIDQDRGSAVTDKGVPIEIPVGTHDYISVLYALRSFNLAPPRRNAVTILVRNRPRTLFITSLKRETIQLGSQRIPAVQLSLTTDDPEPDKYALRLWVSEDRRRLPLRITANTQLGPVRADLAIIPVAEQ
;
A
#
# COMPACT_ATOMS: atom_id res chain seq x y z
N MET A 1 9.07 21.74 11.97
CA MET A 1 8.94 20.80 10.82
C MET A 1 8.59 19.40 11.33
N LYS A 2 7.34 19.14 11.76
CA LYS A 2 6.84 17.82 12.19
C LYS A 2 5.37 17.71 11.78
N ARG A 3 5.00 16.75 10.90
CA ARG A 3 3.64 16.14 10.71
C ARG A 3 3.47 15.40 9.36
N TYR A 4 4.25 15.74 8.33
CA TYR A 4 3.87 15.57 6.92
C TYR A 4 4.14 14.23 6.20
N GLN A 5 4.25 13.11 6.92
CA GLN A 5 4.59 11.82 6.30
C GLN A 5 3.94 10.69 7.13
N ILE A 6 2.76 10.23 6.72
CA ILE A 6 2.00 9.08 7.26
C ILE A 6 1.12 8.46 6.15
N ILE A 7 0.50 9.31 5.33
CA ILE A 7 -0.41 8.94 4.24
C ILE A 7 0.40 9.00 2.94
N ILE A 8 0.97 7.88 2.46
CA ILE A 8 1.75 7.84 1.19
C ILE A 8 1.37 6.64 0.29
N ALA A 9 0.52 5.72 0.75
CA ALA A 9 0.09 4.57 -0.05
C ALA A 9 -1.33 4.71 -0.65
N GLY A 10 -2.28 5.38 0.03
CA GLY A 10 -3.58 5.78 -0.56
C GLY A 10 -3.51 7.08 -1.40
N PHE A 11 -2.31 7.46 -1.84
CA PHE A 11 -1.91 8.87 -1.87
C PHE A 11 -1.10 9.21 -3.12
N LEU A 12 -1.82 9.54 -4.21
CA LEU A 12 -1.20 10.13 -5.38
C LEU A 12 -1.27 11.68 -5.38
N LEU A 13 -1.82 12.31 -4.32
CA LEU A 13 -1.99 13.76 -4.29
C LEU A 13 -2.19 14.39 -2.88
N SER A 14 -1.09 14.71 -2.20
CA SER A 14 -0.83 16.05 -1.63
C SER A 14 0.68 16.24 -1.32
N LEU A 15 1.26 17.43 -1.58
CA LEU A 15 1.89 18.26 -0.52
C LEU A 15 2.35 19.70 -0.92
N ALA A 16 2.21 20.60 0.05
CA ALA A 16 2.64 22.01 0.25
C ALA A 16 4.16 22.34 0.09
N LEU A 17 4.72 23.57 0.26
CA LEU A 17 4.38 25.03 0.20
C LEU A 17 5.66 25.80 0.72
N VAL A 18 5.96 27.12 0.61
CA VAL A 18 5.44 28.36 -0.03
C VAL A 18 6.67 29.22 -0.46
N SER A 19 6.60 30.09 -1.50
CA SER A 19 7.15 31.49 -1.54
C SER A 19 7.18 32.09 -2.97
N PRO A 20 7.15 33.44 -3.16
CA PRO A 20 6.89 34.05 -4.48
C PRO A 20 8.10 34.68 -5.18
N LEU A 21 8.13 34.56 -6.51
CA LEU A 21 8.67 35.57 -7.43
C LEU A 21 7.75 35.68 -8.67
N HIS A 22 7.71 36.86 -9.27
CA HIS A 22 6.87 37.17 -10.42
C HIS A 22 7.57 36.83 -11.74
N ALA A 23 6.83 36.27 -12.68
CA ALA A 23 7.24 36.14 -14.09
C ALA A 23 6.04 36.52 -14.98
N GLN A 24 6.28 37.39 -15.94
CA GLN A 24 5.24 38.08 -16.71
C GLN A 24 4.69 37.16 -17.82
N ARG A 25 3.41 36.79 -17.74
CA ARG A 25 2.74 35.89 -18.71
C ARG A 25 2.15 36.73 -19.86
N ARG A 26 2.22 36.22 -21.09
CA ARG A 26 1.48 36.82 -22.23
C ARG A 26 0.02 36.38 -22.17
N ASP A 27 -0.90 37.31 -22.42
CA ASP A 27 -2.34 37.02 -22.55
C ASP A 27 -2.62 36.32 -23.89
N GLU A 28 -2.96 35.04 -23.82
CA GLU A 28 -3.73 34.32 -24.84
C GLU A 28 -5.07 33.94 -24.19
N THR A 29 -6.19 33.95 -24.90
CA THR A 29 -7.49 33.52 -24.37
C THR A 29 -7.85 32.12 -24.84
N VAL A 30 -8.39 31.31 -23.92
CA VAL A 30 -8.79 29.92 -24.16
C VAL A 30 -10.31 29.83 -24.01
N VAL A 31 -10.97 29.34 -25.05
CA VAL A 31 -12.41 29.01 -25.00
C VAL A 31 -12.56 27.69 -24.25
N ILE A 32 -13.35 27.69 -23.18
CA ILE A 32 -13.65 26.49 -22.38
C ILE A 32 -15.09 26.08 -22.67
N PRO A 33 -15.34 24.84 -23.15
CA PRO A 33 -16.71 24.39 -23.37
C PRO A 33 -17.49 24.29 -22.04
N PRO A 34 -18.81 24.50 -22.08
CA PRO A 34 -19.67 24.27 -20.92
C PRO A 34 -19.52 22.83 -20.42
N PHE A 35 -19.78 22.60 -19.13
CA PHE A 35 -19.80 21.26 -18.58
C PHE A 35 -20.86 20.43 -19.31
N SER A 36 -20.47 19.27 -19.83
CA SER A 36 -21.40 18.34 -20.47
C SER A 36 -21.58 17.10 -19.60
N ASN A 37 -22.82 16.63 -19.55
CA ASN A 37 -23.22 15.35 -18.95
C ASN A 37 -23.25 14.22 -19.99
N THR A 38 -22.83 14.46 -21.25
CA THR A 38 -22.59 13.40 -22.25
C THR A 38 -21.52 12.38 -21.83
N PRO A 39 -20.38 12.76 -21.19
CA PRO A 39 -19.26 11.84 -21.05
C PRO A 39 -19.44 10.74 -20.00
N TYR A 40 -20.41 10.86 -19.10
CA TYR A 40 -20.65 9.93 -17.99
C TYR A 40 -22.13 9.90 -17.62
N GLN A 41 -22.63 8.77 -17.10
CA GLN A 41 -24.07 8.61 -16.77
C GLN A 41 -24.31 8.29 -15.30
N LEU A 42 -25.54 8.52 -14.82
CA LEU A 42 -25.98 8.03 -13.51
C LEU A 42 -25.88 6.49 -13.46
N GLY A 43 -25.36 5.96 -12.36
CA GLY A 43 -25.08 4.53 -12.22
C GLY A 43 -23.76 4.08 -12.85
N GLU A 44 -23.00 4.95 -13.53
CA GLU A 44 -21.70 4.56 -14.11
C GLU A 44 -20.71 4.17 -13.00
N LEU A 45 -20.36 2.89 -12.96
CA LEU A 45 -19.35 2.29 -12.12
C LEU A 45 -18.12 1.97 -12.97
N LEU A 46 -16.98 2.56 -12.63
CA LEU A 46 -15.68 2.22 -13.18
C LEU A 46 -14.86 1.52 -12.10
N THR A 47 -14.33 0.34 -12.40
CA THR A 47 -13.40 -0.37 -11.50
C THR A 47 -12.01 -0.42 -12.12
N TYR A 48 -10.98 -0.39 -11.29
CA TYR A 48 -9.58 -0.40 -11.70
C TYR A 48 -8.76 -1.35 -10.86
N ASN A 49 -7.82 -2.05 -11.49
CA ASN A 49 -6.78 -2.81 -10.82
C ASN A 49 -5.51 -1.97 -10.79
N VAL A 50 -4.92 -1.81 -9.60
CA VAL A 50 -3.70 -1.03 -9.39
C VAL A 50 -2.51 -1.97 -9.26
N THR A 51 -1.59 -1.91 -10.22
CA THR A 51 -0.22 -2.40 -10.06
C THR A 51 0.63 -1.34 -9.36
N PHE A 52 1.49 -1.75 -8.43
CA PHE A 52 2.47 -0.89 -7.78
C PHE A 52 3.83 -1.60 -7.67
N SER A 53 4.87 -1.06 -8.31
CA SER A 53 6.19 -1.70 -8.45
C SER A 53 6.09 -3.15 -8.92
N ASN A 54 6.40 -4.12 -8.05
CA ASN A 54 6.37 -5.55 -8.33
C ASN A 54 5.05 -6.24 -7.93
N PHE A 55 4.10 -5.48 -7.37
CA PHE A 55 2.78 -5.96 -6.95
C PHE A 55 1.78 -5.71 -8.08
N VAL A 56 1.47 -6.75 -8.86
CA VAL A 56 0.56 -6.64 -10.03
C VAL A 56 -0.88 -6.32 -9.61
N ASP A 57 -1.28 -6.83 -8.45
CA ASP A 57 -2.62 -6.73 -7.87
C ASP A 57 -2.52 -6.10 -6.47
N ALA A 58 -2.26 -4.79 -6.43
CA ALA A 58 -1.91 -4.07 -5.21
C ALA A 58 -3.11 -3.41 -4.52
N ALA A 59 -4.03 -2.84 -5.31
CA ALA A 59 -5.28 -2.27 -4.83
C ALA A 59 -6.37 -2.38 -5.89
N HIS A 60 -7.63 -2.36 -5.43
CA HIS A 60 -8.78 -2.10 -6.28
C HIS A 60 -9.25 -0.66 -6.04
N VAL A 61 -9.70 0.01 -7.10
CA VAL A 61 -10.36 1.31 -7.03
C VAL A 61 -11.72 1.20 -7.70
N GLU A 62 -12.75 1.68 -7.03
CA GLU A 62 -14.08 1.88 -7.61
C GLU A 62 -14.36 3.38 -7.73
N MET A 63 -15.02 3.80 -8.82
CA MET A 63 -15.51 5.16 -9.01
C MET A 63 -16.94 5.10 -9.53
N LEU A 64 -17.88 5.71 -8.81
CA LEU A 64 -19.31 5.60 -9.04
C LEU A 64 -19.96 6.99 -9.16
N VAL A 65 -20.70 7.20 -10.26
CA VAL A 65 -21.63 8.32 -10.41
C VAL A 65 -22.97 7.92 -9.77
N ALA A 66 -23.06 8.09 -8.44
CA ALA A 66 -24.07 7.39 -7.64
C ALA A 66 -25.51 7.88 -7.87
N GLU A 67 -25.74 9.19 -7.70
CA GLU A 67 -27.09 9.77 -7.71
C GLU A 67 -27.06 11.28 -8.01
N ARG A 68 -28.16 11.80 -8.57
CA ARG A 68 -28.43 13.24 -8.74
C ARG A 68 -29.65 13.61 -7.91
N GLY A 69 -29.55 14.68 -7.13
CA GLY A 69 -30.61 15.09 -6.21
C GLY A 69 -30.26 16.38 -5.46
N THR A 70 -31.01 16.67 -4.41
CA THR A 70 -30.76 17.85 -3.55
C THR A 70 -29.99 17.44 -2.31
N PHE A 71 -28.70 17.78 -2.26
CA PHE A 71 -27.83 17.51 -1.11
C PHE A 71 -27.45 18.84 -0.47
N PHE A 72 -27.62 18.96 0.86
CA PHE A 72 -27.29 20.15 1.64
C PHE A 72 -27.95 21.44 1.08
N ALA A 73 -29.23 21.32 0.68
CA ALA A 73 -30.05 22.37 0.04
C ALA A 73 -29.55 22.90 -1.33
N ARG A 74 -28.59 22.22 -1.98
CA ARG A 74 -28.13 22.51 -3.36
C ARG A 74 -28.40 21.31 -4.27
N GLU A 75 -28.74 21.56 -5.53
CA GLU A 75 -28.79 20.48 -6.53
C GLU A 75 -27.36 19.99 -6.82
N GLY A 76 -27.16 18.68 -6.78
CA GLY A 76 -25.85 18.07 -6.95
C GLY A 76 -25.88 16.72 -7.67
N LEU A 77 -24.74 16.37 -8.24
CA LEU A 77 -24.39 15.01 -8.61
C LEU A 77 -23.42 14.48 -7.56
N GLN A 78 -23.74 13.36 -6.94
CA GLN A 78 -22.89 12.71 -5.95
C GLN A 78 -21.95 11.72 -6.67
N LEU A 79 -20.65 12.01 -6.61
CA LEU A 79 -19.60 11.13 -7.09
C LEU A 79 -18.96 10.44 -5.89
N ARG A 80 -18.83 9.12 -5.93
CA ARG A 80 -18.15 8.31 -4.90
C ARG A 80 -16.91 7.66 -5.49
N ALA A 81 -15.89 7.45 -4.66
CA ALA A 81 -14.79 6.55 -4.99
C ALA A 81 -14.40 5.73 -3.75
N HIS A 82 -14.12 4.45 -3.96
CA HIS A 82 -13.58 3.55 -2.94
C HIS A 82 -12.17 3.11 -3.35
N VAL A 83 -11.26 2.99 -2.39
CA VAL A 83 -9.90 2.48 -2.61
C VAL A 83 -9.56 1.49 -1.50
N GLU A 84 -9.28 0.24 -1.85
CA GLU A 84 -8.73 -0.73 -0.90
C GLU A 84 -7.50 -1.45 -1.43
N THR A 85 -6.48 -1.64 -0.58
CA THR A 85 -5.35 -2.50 -0.93
C THR A 85 -5.73 -3.97 -0.80
N THR A 86 -5.19 -4.83 -1.67
CA THR A 86 -5.54 -6.26 -1.67
C THR A 86 -4.94 -6.97 -0.46
N GLY A 87 -5.49 -8.13 -0.10
CA GLY A 87 -5.06 -8.93 1.06
C GLY A 87 -3.57 -9.30 1.13
N VAL A 88 -2.81 -9.19 0.02
CA VAL A 88 -1.34 -9.32 0.03
C VAL A 88 -0.67 -8.02 0.43
N VAL A 89 -1.10 -6.90 -0.16
CA VAL A 89 -0.48 -5.58 0.03
C VAL A 89 -0.82 -4.97 1.39
N ASN A 90 -2.01 -5.28 1.92
CA ASN A 90 -2.40 -5.01 3.32
C ASN A 90 -1.34 -5.41 4.36
N ALA A 91 -0.59 -6.50 4.13
CA ALA A 91 0.44 -7.01 5.04
C ALA A 91 1.89 -6.84 4.52
N ALA A 92 2.06 -6.27 3.32
CA ALA A 92 3.35 -6.16 2.63
C ALA A 92 3.81 -4.71 2.36
N LEU A 93 2.88 -3.75 2.31
CA LEU A 93 3.18 -2.31 2.19
C LEU A 93 2.39 -1.52 3.25
N TYR A 94 1.08 -1.39 3.03
CA TYR A 94 0.17 -0.64 3.90
C TYR A 94 -1.27 -1.10 3.65
N SER A 95 -2.06 -1.22 4.71
CA SER A 95 -3.50 -1.46 4.59
C SER A 95 -4.23 -0.14 4.40
N ILE A 96 -5.11 -0.09 3.40
CA ILE A 96 -5.92 1.05 3.00
C ILE A 96 -7.34 0.54 2.74
N ASN A 97 -8.34 1.28 3.22
CA ASN A 97 -9.75 1.09 2.88
C ASN A 97 -10.43 2.47 3.00
N ASN A 98 -10.28 3.31 1.97
CA ASN A 98 -10.68 4.71 1.98
C ASN A 98 -11.95 4.94 1.16
N ASP A 99 -12.92 5.65 1.73
CA ASP A 99 -14.10 6.15 1.04
C ASP A 99 -13.96 7.64 0.77
N TYR A 100 -14.23 8.07 -0.46
CA TYR A 100 -14.26 9.46 -0.87
C TYR A 100 -15.62 9.78 -1.50
N THR A 101 -16.20 10.92 -1.18
CA THR A 101 -17.44 11.41 -1.81
C THR A 101 -17.32 12.89 -2.12
N SER A 102 -17.70 13.28 -3.34
CA SER A 102 -17.75 14.67 -3.80
C SER A 102 -19.15 14.99 -4.31
N TYR A 103 -19.73 16.08 -3.81
CA TYR A 103 -21.00 16.63 -4.27
C TYR A 103 -20.69 17.79 -5.21
N ILE A 104 -20.92 17.57 -6.51
CA ILE A 104 -20.59 18.54 -7.56
C ILE A 104 -21.84 19.19 -8.13
N ASP A 105 -21.67 20.43 -8.57
CA ASP A 105 -22.64 21.21 -9.32
C ASP A 105 -22.86 20.64 -10.74
N PRO A 106 -24.08 20.19 -11.14
CA PRO A 106 -24.30 19.47 -12.40
C PRO A 106 -24.16 20.29 -13.70
N ALA A 107 -23.80 21.58 -13.60
CA ALA A 107 -23.65 22.49 -14.75
C ALA A 107 -22.26 23.14 -14.85
N SER A 108 -21.39 22.94 -13.85
CA SER A 108 -19.99 23.36 -13.87
C SER A 108 -19.02 22.18 -13.62
N GLY A 109 -19.42 21.21 -12.80
CA GLY A 109 -18.56 20.14 -12.31
C GLY A 109 -17.71 20.50 -11.10
N LEU A 110 -17.91 21.70 -10.52
CA LEU A 110 -17.21 22.14 -9.33
C LEU A 110 -17.80 21.49 -8.07
N PRO A 111 -16.97 21.03 -7.12
CA PRO A 111 -17.45 20.55 -5.83
C PRO A 111 -17.98 21.71 -4.99
N TYR A 112 -19.05 21.46 -4.24
CA TYR A 112 -19.51 22.35 -3.17
C TYR A 112 -19.33 21.74 -1.78
N ARG A 113 -19.23 20.41 -1.68
CA ARG A 113 -18.88 19.68 -0.45
C ARG A 113 -18.15 18.37 -0.80
N THR A 114 -17.18 17.98 0.02
CA THR A 114 -16.56 16.65 -0.01
C THR A 114 -16.60 15.99 1.37
N GLN A 115 -16.67 14.66 1.39
CA GLN A 115 -16.53 13.81 2.58
C GLN A 115 -15.47 12.74 2.30
N GLN A 116 -14.66 12.41 3.30
CA GLN A 116 -13.57 11.43 3.18
C GLN A 116 -13.47 10.60 4.46
N VAL A 117 -13.63 9.28 4.37
CA VAL A 117 -13.36 8.35 5.46
C VAL A 117 -12.10 7.56 5.11
N ILE A 118 -10.98 7.99 5.68
CA ILE A 118 -9.65 7.42 5.43
C ILE A 118 -9.39 6.37 6.51
N ARG A 119 -9.12 5.11 6.11
CA ARG A 119 -8.77 4.01 7.02
C ARG A 119 -7.46 3.40 6.55
N GLU A 120 -6.34 3.84 7.15
CA GLU A 120 -5.01 3.42 6.72
C GLU A 120 -4.11 3.02 7.89
N GLY A 121 -3.44 1.86 7.78
CA GLY A 121 -2.43 1.41 8.75
C GLY A 121 -2.93 1.30 10.20
N GLY A 122 -4.23 1.07 10.41
CA GLY A 122 -4.88 1.06 11.73
C GLY A 122 -5.28 2.44 12.28
N ARG A 123 -5.16 3.51 11.48
CA ARG A 123 -5.73 4.83 11.77
C ARG A 123 -7.04 5.02 11.01
N THR A 124 -7.96 5.78 11.60
CA THR A 124 -9.19 6.23 10.93
C THR A 124 -9.30 7.75 11.06
N SER A 125 -9.67 8.42 9.97
CA SER A 125 -10.07 9.83 9.95
C SER A 125 -11.38 9.96 9.17
N ASP A 126 -12.30 10.79 9.67
CA ASP A 126 -13.49 11.24 8.93
C ASP A 126 -13.38 12.76 8.77
N THR A 127 -13.35 13.22 7.52
CA THR A 127 -13.06 14.61 7.16
C THR A 127 -14.13 15.11 6.19
N MET A 128 -14.81 16.19 6.57
CA MET A 128 -15.72 16.94 5.70
C MET A 128 -15.10 18.29 5.34
N SER A 129 -15.26 18.73 4.09
CA SER A 129 -14.79 20.03 3.61
C SER A 129 -15.82 20.70 2.72
N ASP A 130 -16.08 21.98 2.98
CA ASP A 130 -17.00 22.83 2.22
C ASP A 130 -16.26 23.73 1.24
N TYR A 131 -16.86 23.93 0.07
CA TYR A 131 -16.30 24.69 -1.03
C TYR A 131 -17.27 25.81 -1.41
N ASN A 132 -16.91 27.05 -1.05
CA ASN A 132 -17.69 28.24 -1.39
C ASN A 132 -17.52 28.64 -2.87
N GLN A 133 -17.96 27.76 -3.77
CA GLN A 133 -17.93 27.96 -5.23
C GLN A 133 -19.29 28.49 -5.72
N PRO A 134 -19.31 29.37 -6.76
CA PRO A 134 -20.55 29.81 -7.39
C PRO A 134 -21.41 28.65 -7.94
N VAL A 135 -22.65 28.97 -8.29
CA VAL A 135 -23.65 28.00 -8.78
C VAL A 135 -23.79 28.07 -10.29
N GLY A 136 -23.87 26.92 -10.96
CA GLY A 136 -24.17 26.81 -12.37
C GLY A 136 -23.04 27.26 -13.31
N THR A 137 -23.38 27.49 -14.59
CA THR A 137 -22.41 27.79 -15.65
C THR A 137 -21.65 29.10 -15.44
N THR A 138 -22.18 30.06 -14.69
CA THR A 138 -21.46 31.31 -14.34
C THR A 138 -20.25 31.06 -13.43
N ALA A 139 -20.14 29.90 -12.79
CA ALA A 139 -18.95 29.49 -12.05
C ALA A 139 -17.74 29.21 -12.96
N ILE A 140 -17.96 28.97 -14.26
CA ILE A 140 -16.91 28.69 -15.26
C ILE A 140 -17.15 29.56 -16.50
N PRO A 141 -16.56 30.77 -16.56
CA PRO A 141 -16.67 31.65 -17.72
C PRO A 141 -16.26 30.95 -19.03
N PRO A 142 -16.98 31.20 -20.15
CA PRO A 142 -16.73 30.51 -21.42
C PRO A 142 -15.39 30.88 -22.08
N MET A 143 -14.75 31.95 -21.62
CA MET A 143 -13.41 32.37 -22.01
C MET A 143 -12.61 32.65 -20.73
N LEU A 144 -11.44 32.02 -20.60
CA LEU A 144 -10.44 32.37 -19.58
C LEU A 144 -9.15 32.85 -20.25
N ARG A 145 -8.35 33.64 -19.54
CA ARG A 145 -6.96 33.91 -19.91
C ARG A 145 -6.11 32.64 -19.77
N SER A 146 -4.97 32.59 -20.46
CA SER A 146 -4.06 31.45 -20.47
C SER A 146 -3.66 31.07 -19.05
N GLY A 147 -4.19 29.95 -18.56
CA GLY A 147 -4.02 29.44 -17.19
C GLY A 147 -4.46 30.39 -16.07
N GLU A 148 -5.49 31.19 -16.33
CA GLU A 148 -6.54 31.49 -15.36
C GLU A 148 -7.39 30.21 -15.14
N VAL A 149 -8.09 30.12 -14.02
CA VAL A 149 -8.72 28.88 -13.53
C VAL A 149 -10.06 29.16 -12.85
N SER A 150 -11.09 28.38 -13.20
CA SER A 150 -12.44 28.53 -12.63
C SER A 150 -12.65 27.57 -11.47
N GLY A 151 -12.70 28.13 -10.26
CA GLY A 151 -12.90 27.40 -9.01
C GLY A 151 -11.78 26.43 -8.65
N THR A 152 -12.05 25.60 -7.65
CA THR A 152 -11.13 24.60 -7.10
C THR A 152 -11.85 23.26 -7.00
N TYR A 153 -11.24 22.22 -7.56
CA TYR A 153 -11.74 20.85 -7.62
C TYR A 153 -11.13 19.96 -6.54
N ASP A 154 -11.65 18.75 -6.38
CA ASP A 154 -11.01 17.59 -5.75
C ASP A 154 -10.60 16.57 -6.83
N PHE A 155 -10.06 15.40 -6.45
CA PHE A 155 -9.57 14.40 -7.43
C PHE A 155 -10.67 13.72 -8.23
N ILE A 156 -11.83 13.49 -7.63
CA ILE A 156 -12.96 12.91 -8.32
C ILE A 156 -13.54 13.97 -9.25
N SER A 157 -13.85 15.16 -8.74
CA SER A 157 -14.46 16.23 -9.56
C SER A 157 -13.53 16.73 -10.68
N VAL A 158 -12.21 16.85 -10.47
CA VAL A 158 -11.29 17.22 -11.55
C VAL A 158 -11.19 16.13 -12.62
N LEU A 159 -11.22 14.85 -12.24
CA LEU A 159 -11.14 13.74 -13.20
C LEU A 159 -12.40 13.70 -14.08
N TYR A 160 -13.60 13.84 -13.49
CA TYR A 160 -14.84 13.96 -14.27
C TYR A 160 -14.92 15.28 -15.06
N ARG A 161 -14.40 16.40 -14.55
CA ARG A 161 -14.25 17.66 -15.33
C ARG A 161 -13.36 17.45 -16.55
N LEU A 162 -12.26 16.70 -16.43
CA LEU A 162 -11.39 16.39 -17.56
C LEU A 162 -12.09 15.57 -18.66
N ARG A 163 -13.02 14.67 -18.30
CA ARG A 163 -13.85 13.94 -19.29
C ARG A 163 -14.75 14.86 -20.12
N SER A 164 -15.11 16.03 -19.59
CA SER A 164 -15.88 17.06 -20.31
C SER A 164 -15.05 18.01 -21.17
N MET A 165 -13.71 17.91 -21.12
CA MET A 165 -12.82 18.73 -21.96
C MET A 165 -12.65 18.09 -23.35
N PRO A 166 -12.32 18.87 -24.40
CA PRO A 166 -12.20 18.37 -25.77
C PRO A 166 -10.82 17.74 -26.08
N LEU A 167 -9.94 17.67 -25.06
CA LEU A 167 -8.62 16.98 -25.05
C LEU A 167 -7.86 17.01 -26.40
N MET A 168 -7.78 18.19 -27.01
CA MET A 168 -7.19 18.37 -28.35
C MET A 168 -5.67 18.15 -28.32
N GLN A 169 -5.10 17.57 -29.39
CA GLN A 169 -3.67 17.29 -29.50
C GLN A 169 -2.81 18.55 -29.27
N GLY A 170 -1.87 18.51 -28.33
CA GLY A 170 -1.05 19.66 -27.94
C GLY A 170 -1.76 20.67 -27.01
N GLY A 171 -3.05 20.47 -26.73
CA GLY A 171 -3.87 21.31 -25.86
C GLY A 171 -3.38 21.33 -24.41
N LYS A 172 -3.68 22.44 -23.72
CA LYS A 172 -3.32 22.70 -22.33
C LYS A 172 -4.54 23.15 -21.54
N TYR A 173 -4.81 22.47 -20.44
CA TYR A 173 -5.96 22.74 -19.57
C TYR A 173 -5.46 23.01 -18.16
N TYR A 174 -6.00 24.03 -17.50
CA TYR A 174 -5.51 24.50 -16.20
C TYR A 174 -6.61 24.36 -15.13
N PHE A 175 -6.23 23.92 -13.93
CA PHE A 175 -7.15 23.67 -12.81
C PHE A 175 -6.48 24.02 -11.49
N ASN A 176 -7.24 24.54 -10.53
CA ASN A 176 -6.88 24.40 -9.12
C ASN A 176 -7.49 23.12 -8.59
N VAL A 177 -6.69 22.29 -7.91
CA VAL A 177 -7.19 21.08 -7.22
C VAL A 177 -6.73 21.12 -5.77
N ARG A 178 -7.64 20.88 -4.83
CA ARG A 178 -7.36 20.83 -3.39
C ARG A 178 -7.23 19.38 -2.93
N SER A 179 -6.31 19.16 -2.00
CA SER A 179 -6.23 17.93 -1.21
C SER A 179 -5.85 18.27 0.23
N ASP A 180 -6.44 17.60 1.21
CA ASP A 180 -6.23 17.87 2.63
C ASP A 180 -6.36 19.37 2.97
N LEU A 181 -5.23 20.06 3.13
CA LEU A 181 -5.10 21.49 3.45
C LEU A 181 -4.41 22.31 2.34
N ASP A 182 -4.06 21.67 1.22
CA ASP A 182 -3.16 22.18 0.20
C ASP A 182 -3.85 22.33 -1.17
N GLU A 183 -3.41 23.30 -1.98
CA GLU A 183 -3.94 23.55 -3.32
C GLU A 183 -2.87 23.52 -4.42
N TYR A 184 -3.22 22.96 -5.57
CA TYR A 184 -2.32 22.73 -6.72
C TYR A 184 -2.87 23.37 -7.99
N ASN A 185 -2.16 24.35 -8.53
CA ASN A 185 -2.38 24.87 -9.88
C ASN A 185 -1.79 23.87 -10.89
N ALA A 186 -2.61 22.92 -11.34
CA ALA A 186 -2.24 21.89 -12.30
C ALA A 186 -2.42 22.36 -13.75
N GLU A 187 -1.49 21.97 -14.62
CA GLU A 187 -1.57 22.03 -16.08
C GLU A 187 -1.63 20.60 -16.61
N LEU A 188 -2.74 20.22 -17.25
CA LEU A 188 -2.81 19.00 -18.04
C LEU A 188 -2.41 19.30 -19.49
N ARG A 189 -1.40 18.60 -20.00
CA ARG A 189 -0.91 18.69 -21.38
C ARG A 189 -1.35 17.46 -22.17
N VAL A 190 -1.98 17.63 -23.31
CA VAL A 190 -2.28 16.53 -24.24
C VAL A 190 -1.04 16.27 -25.10
N THR A 191 -0.43 15.10 -24.95
CA THR A 191 0.89 14.79 -25.54
C THR A 191 0.82 13.90 -26.77
N GLY A 192 -0.22 13.08 -26.95
CA GLY A 192 -0.31 12.15 -28.07
C GLY A 192 -1.56 11.28 -28.06
N ARG A 193 -1.54 10.22 -28.87
CA ARG A 193 -2.51 9.12 -28.86
C ARG A 193 -1.77 7.78 -28.77
N GLU A 194 -2.33 6.82 -28.05
CA GLU A 194 -1.74 5.49 -27.83
C GLU A 194 -2.84 4.43 -27.75
N LEU A 195 -2.59 3.23 -28.32
CA LEU A 195 -3.50 2.08 -28.21
C LEU A 195 -3.20 1.33 -26.90
N ILE A 196 -4.02 1.55 -25.88
CA ILE A 196 -3.88 0.88 -24.58
C ILE A 196 -4.67 -0.42 -24.59
N LYS A 197 -4.02 -1.52 -24.23
CA LYS A 197 -4.65 -2.81 -23.97
C LYS A 197 -4.79 -3.02 -22.47
N THR A 198 -5.94 -3.56 -22.08
CA THR A 198 -6.32 -3.86 -20.70
C THR A 198 -6.90 -5.29 -20.63
N ASN A 199 -7.22 -5.78 -19.43
CA ASN A 199 -7.95 -7.03 -19.26
C ASN A 199 -9.40 -6.99 -19.84
N VAL A 200 -10.03 -5.82 -19.94
CA VAL A 200 -11.41 -5.65 -20.43
C VAL A 200 -11.53 -5.18 -21.89
N GLY A 201 -10.43 -4.78 -22.53
CA GLY A 201 -10.48 -4.34 -23.93
C GLY A 201 -9.22 -3.66 -24.44
N SER A 202 -9.24 -3.32 -25.73
CA SER A 202 -8.25 -2.46 -26.38
C SER A 202 -8.90 -1.13 -26.74
N PHE A 203 -8.31 -0.03 -26.28
CA PHE A 203 -8.85 1.32 -26.41
C PHE A 203 -7.85 2.21 -27.16
N ASN A 204 -8.31 2.93 -28.18
CA ASN A 204 -7.61 4.12 -28.63
C ASN A 204 -7.71 5.15 -27.50
N THR A 205 -6.59 5.74 -27.09
CA THR A 205 -6.57 6.71 -25.99
C THR A 205 -5.86 8.00 -26.37
N ILE A 206 -6.33 9.10 -25.78
CA ILE A 206 -5.67 10.39 -25.74
C ILE A 206 -4.70 10.38 -24.55
N VAL A 207 -3.40 10.50 -24.83
CA VAL A 207 -2.35 10.52 -23.81
C VAL A 207 -2.23 11.93 -23.27
N THR A 208 -2.36 12.07 -21.94
CA THR A 208 -2.20 13.34 -21.25
C THR A 208 -1.16 13.24 -20.13
N GLN A 209 -0.49 14.34 -19.82
CA GLN A 209 0.51 14.42 -18.76
C GLN A 209 0.22 15.61 -17.85
N VAL A 210 0.20 15.38 -16.54
CA VAL A 210 0.04 16.41 -15.51
C VAL A 210 1.38 17.11 -15.27
N HIS A 211 1.34 18.42 -15.11
CA HIS A 211 2.45 19.26 -14.71
C HIS A 211 1.98 20.28 -13.66
N VAL A 212 2.77 20.51 -12.62
CA VAL A 212 2.46 21.54 -11.60
C VAL A 212 3.61 22.56 -11.62
N PRO A 213 3.47 23.73 -12.28
CA PRO A 213 4.59 24.62 -12.59
C PRO A 213 5.43 25.11 -11.39
N LYS A 214 4.88 25.07 -10.17
CA LYS A 214 5.55 25.48 -8.93
C LYS A 214 5.83 24.35 -7.93
N ASN A 215 5.51 23.09 -8.26
CA ASN A 215 5.80 21.93 -7.42
C ASN A 215 6.68 20.93 -8.19
N SER A 216 7.99 21.04 -8.00
CA SER A 216 8.98 20.19 -8.69
C SER A 216 8.97 18.74 -8.21
N ASP A 217 8.43 18.44 -7.03
CA ASP A 217 8.30 17.06 -6.53
C ASP A 217 7.14 16.31 -7.20
N VAL A 218 5.95 16.92 -7.32
CA VAL A 218 4.84 16.32 -8.10
C VAL A 218 5.25 16.09 -9.56
N ASN A 219 6.05 16.98 -10.15
CA ASN A 219 6.58 16.80 -11.51
C ASN A 219 7.53 15.60 -11.65
N LYS A 220 8.24 15.17 -10.59
CA LYS A 220 9.10 13.97 -10.63
C LYS A 220 8.26 12.70 -10.79
N TYR A 221 7.00 12.71 -10.34
CA TYR A 221 6.08 11.58 -10.49
C TYR A 221 5.59 11.36 -11.92
N ARG A 222 5.83 12.29 -12.86
CA ARG A 222 5.53 12.14 -14.30
C ARG A 222 4.11 11.62 -14.59
N ILE A 223 3.13 12.06 -13.81
CA ILE A 223 1.77 11.53 -13.83
C ILE A 223 1.17 11.66 -15.23
N ARG A 224 0.65 10.56 -15.77
CA ARG A 224 -0.10 10.50 -17.03
C ARG A 224 -1.47 9.89 -16.83
N ILE A 225 -2.42 10.39 -17.61
CA ILE A 225 -3.78 9.86 -17.68
C ILE A 225 -4.09 9.61 -19.16
N TYR A 226 -4.60 8.42 -19.45
CA TYR A 226 -4.94 7.93 -20.77
C TYR A 226 -6.46 7.83 -20.85
N PHE A 227 -7.10 8.81 -21.48
CA PHE A 227 -8.56 8.85 -21.64
C PHE A 227 -8.96 8.16 -22.95
N SER A 228 -10.08 7.44 -23.03
CA SER A 228 -10.56 6.88 -24.30
C SER A 228 -10.79 7.98 -25.34
N ASP A 229 -10.43 7.71 -26.60
CA ASP A 229 -10.67 8.58 -27.76
C ASP A 229 -12.12 8.39 -28.26
N ASP A 230 -13.08 8.45 -27.33
CA ASP A 230 -14.53 8.38 -27.53
C ASP A 230 -15.23 9.52 -26.78
N GLN A 231 -16.54 9.73 -26.99
CA GLN A 231 -17.29 10.81 -26.36
C GLN A 231 -17.38 10.72 -24.81
N ARG A 232 -16.95 9.60 -24.21
CA ARG A 232 -16.98 9.37 -22.77
C ARG A 232 -15.67 9.78 -22.09
N HIS A 233 -14.56 9.78 -22.82
CA HIS A 233 -13.22 10.01 -22.28
C HIS A 233 -12.97 9.20 -20.99
N VAL A 234 -13.38 7.93 -20.94
CA VAL A 234 -13.15 7.06 -19.78
C VAL A 234 -11.65 7.02 -19.48
N PRO A 235 -11.19 7.23 -18.23
CA PRO A 235 -9.81 6.96 -17.88
C PRO A 235 -9.55 5.45 -18.04
N VAL A 236 -8.79 5.08 -19.07
CA VAL A 236 -8.43 3.67 -19.35
C VAL A 236 -7.21 3.26 -18.51
N LEU A 237 -6.32 4.22 -18.24
CA LEU A 237 -5.05 3.99 -17.59
C LEU A 237 -4.54 5.28 -16.91
N ILE A 238 -4.03 5.16 -15.69
CA ILE A 238 -3.29 6.20 -14.97
C ILE A 238 -1.93 5.64 -14.56
N THR A 239 -0.85 6.39 -14.82
CA THR A 239 0.53 5.98 -14.45
C THR A 239 1.27 7.07 -13.72
N ALA A 240 2.06 6.71 -12.70
CA ALA A 240 2.96 7.62 -11.99
C ALA A 240 4.25 6.92 -11.54
N ARG A 241 5.29 7.70 -11.22
CA ARG A 241 6.59 7.25 -10.69
C ARG A 241 6.84 7.82 -9.30
N LEU A 242 6.21 7.23 -8.29
CA LEU A 242 6.36 7.67 -6.90
C LEU A 242 7.75 7.28 -6.36
N ARG A 243 8.21 7.96 -5.30
CA ARG A 243 9.51 7.63 -4.64
C ARG A 243 9.59 6.19 -4.15
N ALA A 244 8.45 5.60 -3.77
CA ALA A 244 8.33 4.22 -3.32
C ALA A 244 8.00 3.22 -4.45
N GLY A 245 7.71 3.67 -5.68
CA GLY A 245 7.34 2.77 -6.77
C GLY A 245 6.65 3.38 -7.99
N ASP A 246 6.75 2.69 -9.13
CA ASP A 246 5.93 3.00 -10.31
C ASP A 246 4.50 2.46 -10.07
N LEU A 247 3.50 3.34 -10.15
CA LEU A 247 2.08 3.04 -10.00
C LEU A 247 1.42 2.97 -11.39
N ARG A 248 0.57 1.97 -11.60
CA ARG A 248 -0.27 1.80 -12.79
C ARG A 248 -1.67 1.37 -12.36
N ALA A 249 -2.65 2.29 -12.42
CA ALA A 249 -4.06 1.95 -12.28
C ALA A 249 -4.66 1.73 -13.68
N GLU A 250 -5.17 0.53 -13.94
CA GLU A 250 -5.68 0.11 -15.24
C GLU A 250 -7.17 -0.23 -15.12
N LEU A 251 -7.98 0.26 -16.07
CA LEU A 251 -9.43 0.03 -16.10
C LEU A 251 -9.72 -1.47 -16.17
N ALA A 252 -10.45 -1.97 -15.17
CA ALA A 252 -10.78 -3.37 -14.95
C ALA A 252 -12.28 -3.68 -15.08
N GLY A 253 -13.12 -2.65 -15.22
CA GLY A 253 -14.56 -2.76 -15.46
C GLY A 253 -15.19 -1.41 -15.75
N SER A 254 -16.27 -1.40 -16.54
CA SER A 254 -17.06 -0.21 -16.86
C SER A 254 -18.51 -0.65 -17.07
N GLU A 255 -19.34 -0.42 -16.04
CA GLU A 255 -20.69 -0.95 -15.92
C GLU A 255 -21.68 0.16 -15.55
N PHE A 256 -22.98 -0.12 -15.70
CA PHE A 256 -24.04 0.77 -15.25
C PHE A 256 -24.90 0.04 -14.21
N ILE A 257 -24.75 0.39 -12.93
CA ILE A 257 -25.58 -0.13 -11.85
C ILE A 257 -26.83 0.75 -11.69
N THR A 258 -28.00 0.13 -11.60
CA THR A 258 -29.23 0.87 -11.23
C THR A 258 -29.06 1.41 -9.80
N PRO A 259 -29.28 2.71 -9.54
CA PRO A 259 -29.20 3.25 -8.18
C PRO A 259 -30.28 2.62 -7.29
N THR A 260 -29.88 1.67 -6.44
CA THR A 260 -30.76 1.09 -5.42
C THR A 260 -31.11 2.19 -4.42
N THR A 261 -32.37 2.61 -4.39
CA THR A 261 -32.85 3.67 -3.48
C THR A 261 -32.44 3.35 -2.04
N PRO A 262 -31.64 4.20 -1.37
CA PRO A 262 -31.36 4.02 0.05
C PRO A 262 -32.67 4.00 0.84
N PRO A 263 -32.86 3.10 1.82
CA PRO A 263 -34.04 3.15 2.67
C PRO A 263 -34.09 4.50 3.37
N VAL A 264 -35.26 5.14 3.37
CA VAL A 264 -35.43 6.49 3.95
C VAL A 264 -34.98 6.47 5.41
N VAL A 265 -33.92 7.20 5.71
CA VAL A 265 -33.41 7.36 7.07
C VAL A 265 -34.34 8.30 7.83
N VAL A 266 -35.47 7.76 8.29
CA VAL A 266 -36.33 8.42 9.27
C VAL A 266 -35.58 8.44 10.59
N THR A 267 -35.11 9.61 11.00
CA THR A 267 -34.28 9.78 12.21
C THR A 267 -35.04 9.30 13.46
N PRO A 268 -34.60 8.23 14.15
CA PRO A 268 -35.25 7.81 15.39
C PRO A 268 -34.94 8.82 16.51
N PRO A 269 -35.86 9.02 17.47
CA PRO A 269 -35.57 9.86 18.64
C PRO A 269 -34.44 9.27 19.48
N VAL A 270 -33.67 10.13 20.14
CA VAL A 270 -32.50 9.76 20.95
C VAL A 270 -32.91 8.81 22.08
N ALA A 271 -32.39 7.60 22.07
CA ALA A 271 -32.46 6.64 23.16
C ALA A 271 -31.09 6.48 23.83
N ASN A 272 -31.08 6.42 25.17
CA ASN A 272 -29.85 6.22 25.95
C ASN A 272 -29.28 4.80 25.74
N PRO A 273 -27.95 4.63 25.86
CA PRO A 273 -27.29 3.38 25.48
C PRO A 273 -27.66 2.21 26.40
N VAL A 274 -28.17 1.14 25.79
CA VAL A 274 -28.30 -0.20 26.38
C VAL A 274 -27.47 -1.16 25.52
N GLY A 275 -26.73 -2.06 26.16
CA GLY A 275 -25.71 -2.89 25.50
C GLY A 275 -26.27 -3.89 24.47
N GLY A 276 -25.62 -3.96 23.31
CA GLY A 276 -25.81 -4.97 22.28
C GLY A 276 -24.53 -5.09 21.45
N ASP A 277 -24.09 -6.31 21.14
CA ASP A 277 -22.74 -6.60 20.66
C ASP A 277 -22.59 -6.44 19.12
N PRO A 278 -21.75 -5.52 18.61
CA PRO A 278 -21.65 -5.24 17.17
C PRO A 278 -20.66 -6.17 16.45
N ALA A 279 -21.08 -7.43 16.25
CA ALA A 279 -20.36 -8.40 15.43
C ALA A 279 -20.87 -8.43 13.98
N SER A 280 -20.33 -7.57 13.08
CA SER A 280 -20.26 -7.80 11.61
C SER A 280 -19.48 -6.70 10.87
N GLY A 281 -18.17 -6.65 11.12
CA GLY A 281 -17.23 -6.18 10.11
C GLY A 281 -16.27 -7.32 9.79
N THR A 282 -15.81 -7.47 8.54
CA THR A 282 -14.91 -8.57 8.13
C THR A 282 -13.49 -8.35 8.66
N ARG A 283 -13.35 -8.54 9.98
CA ARG A 283 -12.09 -8.57 10.71
C ARG A 283 -11.13 -9.55 10.03
N LEU A 284 -9.87 -9.15 9.88
CA LEU A 284 -8.76 -10.12 9.92
C LEU A 284 -8.98 -11.02 11.15
N PRO A 285 -8.80 -12.34 11.05
CA PRO A 285 -9.17 -13.27 12.12
C PRO A 285 -8.63 -12.79 13.46
N SER A 286 -9.49 -12.73 14.48
CA SER A 286 -9.21 -12.05 15.75
C SER A 286 -8.07 -12.68 16.57
N GLU A 287 -7.52 -13.79 16.10
CA GLU A 287 -6.26 -14.36 16.55
C GLU A 287 -5.25 -14.38 15.40
N LEU A 288 -4.07 -13.83 15.64
CA LEU A 288 -2.89 -14.07 14.81
C LEU A 288 -2.60 -15.58 14.74
N PRO A 289 -1.93 -16.08 13.68
CA PRO A 289 -1.58 -17.50 13.54
C PRO A 289 -0.53 -18.01 14.56
N PHE A 290 -0.16 -17.16 15.52
CA PHE A 290 0.72 -17.36 16.67
C PHE A 290 0.15 -16.55 17.85
N LYS A 291 0.53 -16.90 19.08
CA LYS A 291 0.09 -16.17 20.29
C LYS A 291 1.30 -15.66 21.09
N ALA A 292 1.07 -14.67 21.95
CA ALA A 292 2.09 -14.26 22.92
C ALA A 292 2.49 -15.46 23.79
N GLY A 293 3.80 -15.67 23.97
CA GLY A 293 4.35 -16.88 24.60
C GLY A 293 4.70 -18.01 23.62
N GLU A 294 4.37 -17.91 22.32
CA GLU A 294 4.83 -18.89 21.33
C GLU A 294 6.37 -18.89 21.24
N GLN A 295 6.97 -20.07 21.33
CA GLN A 295 8.39 -20.30 21.14
C GLN A 295 8.63 -21.38 20.10
N LEU A 296 9.37 -21.05 19.04
CA LEU A 296 9.76 -21.98 17.98
C LEU A 296 11.25 -22.25 18.07
N ASN A 297 11.60 -23.44 18.56
CA ASN A 297 12.98 -23.90 18.66
C ASN A 297 13.36 -24.68 17.40
N PHE A 298 14.55 -24.46 16.87
CA PHE A 298 15.10 -25.12 15.69
C PHE A 298 16.45 -25.74 16.00
N ASN A 299 16.67 -26.94 15.46
CA ASN A 299 17.98 -27.60 15.43
C ASN A 299 18.66 -27.29 14.09
N VAL A 300 19.87 -26.74 14.14
CA VAL A 300 20.65 -26.33 12.96
C VAL A 300 21.67 -27.41 12.61
N PHE A 301 21.70 -27.81 11.34
CA PHE A 301 22.58 -28.82 10.76
C PHE A 301 23.41 -28.19 9.63
N LEU A 302 24.65 -28.64 9.48
CA LEU A 302 25.56 -28.24 8.40
C LEU A 302 25.96 -29.49 7.60
N ALA A 303 25.75 -29.47 6.29
CA ALA A 303 25.86 -30.62 5.41
C ALA A 303 25.14 -31.85 6.01
N ASN A 304 25.85 -32.98 6.12
CA ASN A 304 25.34 -34.24 6.68
C ASN A 304 25.67 -34.41 8.18
N ALA A 305 26.05 -33.34 8.90
CA ALA A 305 26.45 -33.45 10.30
C ALA A 305 25.31 -33.92 11.21
N VAL A 306 25.59 -34.94 12.01
CA VAL A 306 24.75 -35.42 13.13
C VAL A 306 25.71 -35.63 14.31
N PRO A 307 25.44 -35.07 15.52
CA PRO A 307 24.27 -34.28 15.92
C PRO A 307 24.22 -32.87 15.31
N ALA A 308 23.19 -32.10 15.67
CA ALA A 308 23.02 -30.71 15.26
C ALA A 308 24.22 -29.83 15.69
N VAL A 309 24.63 -28.92 14.80
CA VAL A 309 25.77 -28.00 15.00
C VAL A 309 25.36 -26.73 15.75
N GLY A 310 24.08 -26.45 15.94
CA GLY A 310 23.58 -25.30 16.68
C GLY A 310 22.08 -25.33 16.90
N THR A 311 21.56 -24.29 17.55
CA THR A 311 20.13 -24.07 17.73
C THR A 311 19.73 -22.64 17.41
N ALA A 312 18.48 -22.44 17.02
CA ALA A 312 17.86 -21.11 16.93
C ALA A 312 16.50 -21.14 17.65
N SER A 313 16.23 -20.17 18.51
CA SER A 313 15.00 -20.08 19.30
C SER A 313 14.32 -18.75 19.02
N PHE A 314 13.18 -18.81 18.31
CA PHE A 314 12.30 -17.67 18.07
C PHE A 314 11.26 -17.61 19.20
N GLN A 315 10.92 -16.41 19.66
CA GLN A 315 9.98 -16.17 20.76
C GLN A 315 9.09 -14.95 20.48
N VAL A 316 7.78 -15.10 20.63
CA VAL A 316 6.82 -14.01 20.68
C VAL A 316 6.64 -13.61 22.15
N ARG A 317 7.16 -12.44 22.55
CA ARG A 317 6.96 -11.90 23.89
C ARG A 317 5.59 -11.22 24.03
N ALA A 318 5.17 -10.94 25.26
CA ALA A 318 3.87 -10.34 25.55
C ALA A 318 3.71 -8.96 24.87
N ARG A 319 2.47 -8.64 24.46
CA ARG A 319 2.12 -7.31 23.98
C ARG A 319 2.28 -6.30 25.11
N ALA A 320 3.06 -5.24 24.87
CA ALA A 320 3.38 -4.23 25.87
C ALA A 320 3.70 -2.88 25.21
N LYS A 321 3.83 -1.83 26.03
CA LYS A 321 4.34 -0.54 25.54
C LYS A 321 5.87 -0.58 25.42
N TYR A 322 6.36 -0.66 24.19
CA TYR A 322 7.78 -0.57 23.85
C TYR A 322 8.06 0.79 23.20
N PHE A 323 9.01 1.55 23.75
CA PHE A 323 9.40 2.88 23.22
C PHE A 323 8.21 3.84 23.03
N ASN A 324 7.24 3.78 23.96
CA ASN A 324 5.96 4.51 23.96
C ASN A 324 5.01 4.20 22.78
N ARG A 325 5.25 3.13 22.01
CA ARG A 325 4.28 2.51 21.10
C ARG A 325 3.73 1.23 21.73
N ASP A 326 2.48 0.87 21.43
CA ASP A 326 2.01 -0.50 21.66
C ASP A 326 2.66 -1.45 20.65
N GLY A 327 3.06 -2.64 21.08
CA GLY A 327 3.87 -3.53 20.26
C GLY A 327 4.02 -4.95 20.77
N LEU A 328 4.36 -5.85 19.86
CA LEU A 328 4.92 -7.17 20.17
C LEU A 328 6.44 -7.11 20.03
N LEU A 329 7.16 -7.84 20.89
CA LEU A 329 8.58 -8.12 20.72
C LEU A 329 8.74 -9.54 20.18
N LEU A 330 9.25 -9.65 18.96
CA LEU A 330 9.71 -10.89 18.34
C LEU A 330 11.22 -10.99 18.57
N SER A 331 11.67 -11.97 19.35
CA SER A 331 13.10 -12.23 19.52
C SER A 331 13.49 -13.50 18.79
N VAL A 332 14.71 -13.55 18.24
CA VAL A 332 15.41 -14.81 17.98
C VAL A 332 16.77 -14.78 18.67
N LYS A 333 17.17 -15.92 19.24
CA LYS A 333 18.56 -16.20 19.60
C LYS A 333 19.05 -17.44 18.84
N ALA A 334 20.15 -17.32 18.11
CA ALA A 334 20.83 -18.43 17.46
C ALA A 334 22.23 -18.64 18.06
N GLN A 335 22.65 -19.90 18.25
CA GLN A 335 23.93 -20.23 18.88
C GLN A 335 24.50 -21.56 18.35
N THR A 336 25.81 -21.61 18.09
CA THR A 336 26.50 -22.87 17.79
C THR A 336 26.54 -23.75 19.03
N SER A 337 26.45 -25.07 18.86
CA SER A 337 26.68 -26.04 19.93
C SER A 337 28.15 -26.01 20.40
N ALA A 338 28.40 -26.37 21.65
CA ALA A 338 29.76 -26.38 22.22
C ALA A 338 30.74 -27.22 21.38
N THR A 339 30.28 -28.34 20.83
CA THR A 339 31.06 -29.25 19.99
C THR A 339 31.46 -28.63 18.64
N ALA A 340 30.55 -27.89 17.99
CA ALA A 340 30.80 -27.28 16.68
C ALA A 340 31.42 -25.87 16.76
N SER A 341 31.45 -25.25 17.95
CA SER A 341 32.02 -23.91 18.20
C SER A 341 33.46 -23.73 17.70
N ARG A 342 34.25 -24.81 17.68
CA ARG A 342 35.63 -24.85 17.18
C ARG A 342 35.75 -24.75 15.66
N ILE A 343 34.67 -25.00 14.92
CA ILE A 343 34.62 -24.95 13.45
C ILE A 343 34.02 -23.62 12.99
N PHE A 344 32.88 -23.23 13.59
CA PHE A 344 32.24 -21.95 13.34
C PHE A 344 31.45 -21.49 14.57
N PHE A 345 31.87 -20.41 15.20
CA PHE A 345 31.16 -19.81 16.33
C PHE A 345 30.12 -18.79 15.86
N ALA A 346 28.87 -18.97 16.27
CA ALA A 346 27.82 -17.97 16.23
C ALA A 346 27.15 -17.88 17.62
N ASN A 347 26.83 -16.67 18.06
CA ASN A 347 25.96 -16.39 19.21
C ASN A 347 25.24 -15.08 18.93
N ASP A 348 24.17 -15.18 18.16
CA ASP A 348 23.43 -14.07 17.57
C ASP A 348 22.11 -13.85 18.32
N GLN A 349 21.77 -12.60 18.57
CA GLN A 349 20.44 -12.21 19.03
C GLN A 349 19.89 -11.08 18.17
N VAL A 350 18.62 -11.24 17.74
CA VAL A 350 17.86 -10.18 17.07
C VAL A 350 16.55 -9.97 17.81
N ASN A 351 16.25 -8.70 18.12
CA ASN A 351 14.95 -8.26 18.63
C ASN A 351 14.28 -7.42 17.54
N SER A 352 13.01 -7.72 17.24
CA SER A 352 12.15 -6.93 16.36
C SER A 352 10.93 -6.47 17.15
N TYR A 353 10.75 -5.16 17.29
CA TYR A 353 9.60 -4.54 17.94
C TYR A 353 8.62 -4.13 16.86
N VAL A 354 7.51 -4.85 16.77
CA VAL A 354 6.52 -4.71 15.68
C VAL A 354 5.20 -4.15 16.19
N ASP A 355 4.52 -3.40 15.34
CA ASP A 355 3.11 -3.08 15.55
C ASP A 355 2.27 -4.39 15.52
N PRO A 356 1.35 -4.62 16.47
CA PRO A 356 0.71 -5.91 16.64
C PRO A 356 -0.37 -6.22 15.59
N ASN A 357 -0.73 -5.25 14.74
CA ASN A 357 -1.80 -5.38 13.75
C ASN A 357 -1.22 -5.53 12.33
N THR A 358 -0.17 -4.78 12.02
CA THR A 358 0.50 -4.75 10.71
C THR A 358 1.73 -5.65 10.63
N MET A 359 2.26 -6.10 11.78
CA MET A 359 3.52 -6.84 11.91
C MET A 359 4.78 -6.09 11.44
N LEU A 360 4.66 -4.80 11.09
CA LEU A 360 5.77 -3.99 10.63
C LEU A 360 6.67 -3.56 11.79
N PRO A 361 8.01 -3.67 11.66
CA PRO A 361 8.93 -3.26 12.71
C PRO A 361 8.99 -1.73 12.80
N PHE A 362 8.89 -1.21 14.04
CA PHE A 362 9.22 0.19 14.36
C PHE A 362 10.59 0.30 15.05
N ARG A 363 11.19 -0.82 15.45
CA ARG A 363 12.59 -0.90 15.88
C ARG A 363 13.14 -2.32 15.70
N THR A 364 14.38 -2.42 15.26
CA THR A 364 15.13 -3.68 15.16
C THR A 364 16.47 -3.54 15.87
N GLU A 365 16.85 -4.49 16.70
CA GLU A 365 18.14 -4.54 17.38
C GLU A 365 18.88 -5.82 16.99
N LEU A 366 20.10 -5.68 16.47
CA LEU A 366 20.99 -6.76 16.05
C LEU A 366 22.18 -6.81 17.02
N ASN A 367 22.46 -7.99 17.58
CA ASN A 367 23.68 -8.30 18.32
C ASN A 367 24.22 -9.62 17.77
N LEU A 368 25.00 -9.55 16.69
CA LEU A 368 25.51 -10.72 15.97
C LEU A 368 26.99 -10.95 16.32
N ILE A 369 27.39 -12.19 16.58
CA ILE A 369 28.75 -12.59 16.97
C ILE A 369 29.15 -13.79 16.12
N GLU A 370 29.53 -13.52 14.87
CA GLU A 370 29.92 -14.49 13.84
C GLU A 370 31.45 -14.66 13.84
N GLY A 371 31.96 -15.54 14.70
CA GLY A 371 33.39 -15.83 14.84
C GLY A 371 34.20 -14.61 15.31
N ARG A 372 34.96 -13.99 14.40
CA ARG A 372 35.69 -12.73 14.66
C ARG A 372 34.87 -11.48 14.37
N LYS A 373 33.71 -11.60 13.73
CA LYS A 373 32.88 -10.48 13.28
C LYS A 373 31.78 -10.22 14.31
N ILE A 374 31.86 -9.08 14.98
CA ILE A 374 30.80 -8.57 15.87
C ILE A 374 30.00 -7.51 15.11
N THR A 375 28.67 -7.61 15.12
CA THR A 375 27.76 -6.62 14.51
C THR A 375 26.67 -6.26 15.51
N ASN A 376 26.92 -5.21 16.28
CA ASN A 376 25.94 -4.57 17.14
C ASN A 376 25.36 -3.37 16.37
N GLN A 377 24.04 -3.33 16.18
CA GLN A 377 23.37 -2.29 15.41
C GLN A 377 21.91 -2.14 15.84
N ILE A 378 21.39 -0.91 15.84
CA ILE A 378 19.98 -0.64 16.09
C ILE A 378 19.42 0.15 14.91
N PHE A 379 18.23 -0.22 14.45
CA PHE A 379 17.40 0.56 13.54
C PHE A 379 16.19 1.06 14.31
N THR A 380 15.97 2.37 14.32
CA THR A 380 14.66 2.95 14.66
C THR A 380 13.94 3.22 13.35
N ILE A 381 12.75 2.64 13.17
CA ILE A 381 12.06 2.56 11.88
C ILE A 381 10.75 3.33 11.95
N ASP A 382 10.62 4.31 11.07
CA ASP A 382 9.46 5.18 10.94
C ASP A 382 8.71 4.78 9.66
N GLN A 383 7.98 3.66 9.76
CA GLN A 383 7.20 3.06 8.66
C GLN A 383 6.29 4.08 7.99
N ASP A 384 5.62 4.89 8.80
CA ASP A 384 4.76 6.01 8.40
C ASP A 384 5.47 6.98 7.42
N ARG A 385 6.79 7.11 7.54
CA ARG A 385 7.62 8.04 6.74
C ARG A 385 8.38 7.40 5.59
N GLY A 386 8.44 6.07 5.51
CA GLY A 386 9.39 5.39 4.64
C GLY A 386 10.86 5.73 5.01
N SER A 387 11.18 5.78 6.31
CA SER A 387 12.57 6.01 6.74
C SER A 387 12.97 5.16 7.94
N ALA A 388 14.27 4.87 8.03
CA ALA A 388 14.90 4.29 9.20
C ALA A 388 16.15 5.10 9.58
N VAL A 389 16.53 5.06 10.85
CA VAL A 389 17.75 5.71 11.36
C VAL A 389 18.52 4.69 12.20
N THR A 390 19.83 4.61 11.96
CA THR A 390 20.73 3.74 12.73
C THR A 390 21.04 4.31 14.12
N ASP A 391 21.59 3.50 15.02
CA ASP A 391 22.21 3.91 16.29
C ASP A 391 23.22 5.06 16.13
N LYS A 392 23.86 5.17 14.97
CA LYS A 392 24.87 6.17 14.63
C LYS A 392 24.28 7.43 13.99
N GLY A 393 22.95 7.59 14.03
CA GLY A 393 22.24 8.73 13.44
C GLY A 393 22.20 8.75 11.91
N VAL A 394 22.72 7.73 11.22
CA VAL A 394 22.71 7.66 9.75
C VAL A 394 21.28 7.34 9.27
N PRO A 395 20.65 8.20 8.45
CA PRO A 395 19.34 7.95 7.88
C PRO A 395 19.41 6.98 6.69
N ILE A 396 18.33 6.24 6.48
CA ILE A 396 18.12 5.28 5.40
C ILE A 396 16.70 5.49 4.87
N GLU A 397 16.55 5.75 3.58
CA GLU A 397 15.23 5.74 2.92
C GLU A 397 14.78 4.29 2.69
N ILE A 398 13.51 3.99 2.98
CA ILE A 398 12.91 2.66 2.82
C ILE A 398 11.49 2.79 2.26
N PRO A 399 11.00 1.84 1.44
CA PRO A 399 9.57 1.71 1.17
C PRO A 399 8.75 1.56 2.46
N VAL A 400 7.54 2.15 2.48
CA VAL A 400 6.53 1.88 3.52
C VAL A 400 6.20 0.39 3.51
N GLY A 401 6.17 -0.26 4.67
CA GLY A 401 5.98 -1.70 4.79
C GLY A 401 7.26 -2.53 4.71
N THR A 402 8.43 -1.90 4.85
CA THR A 402 9.70 -2.62 4.92
C THR A 402 9.80 -3.42 6.22
N HIS A 403 9.76 -4.75 6.10
CA HIS A 403 10.01 -5.68 7.19
C HIS A 403 11.51 -5.78 7.55
N ASP A 404 11.82 -6.48 8.62
CA ASP A 404 13.15 -7.01 8.95
C ASP A 404 13.15 -8.55 8.86
N TYR A 405 14.27 -9.18 9.19
CA TYR A 405 14.44 -10.63 9.09
C TYR A 405 13.45 -11.46 9.92
N ILE A 406 12.83 -10.90 10.97
CA ILE A 406 12.01 -11.64 11.93
C ILE A 406 10.52 -11.32 11.74
N SER A 407 10.20 -10.03 11.61
CA SER A 407 8.84 -9.58 11.26
C SER A 407 8.32 -10.26 9.98
N VAL A 408 9.15 -10.39 8.93
CA VAL A 408 8.75 -11.09 7.69
C VAL A 408 8.43 -12.58 7.91
N LEU A 409 9.15 -13.26 8.82
CA LEU A 409 8.94 -14.69 9.14
C LEU A 409 7.64 -14.94 9.89
N TYR A 410 7.15 -13.96 10.65
CA TYR A 410 5.83 -14.00 11.28
C TYR A 410 4.72 -13.48 10.36
N ALA A 411 4.98 -12.44 9.56
CA ALA A 411 4.03 -11.89 8.59
C ALA A 411 3.65 -12.92 7.51
N LEU A 412 4.59 -13.71 6.99
CA LEU A 412 4.28 -14.74 5.99
C LEU A 412 3.29 -15.83 6.45
N ARG A 413 3.01 -15.90 7.76
CA ARG A 413 2.03 -16.83 8.35
C ARG A 413 0.58 -16.35 8.16
N SER A 414 0.34 -15.07 7.84
CA SER A 414 -0.96 -14.56 7.41
C SER A 414 -1.14 -14.62 5.88
N PHE A 415 -0.04 -14.67 5.12
CA PHE A 415 -0.09 -14.65 3.66
C PHE A 415 -0.82 -15.89 3.10
N ASN A 416 -1.47 -15.72 1.95
CA ASN A 416 -1.84 -16.87 1.13
C ASN A 416 -0.57 -17.45 0.49
N LEU A 417 -0.39 -18.76 0.67
CA LEU A 417 0.77 -19.55 0.22
C LEU A 417 0.35 -20.74 -0.68
N ALA A 418 -0.89 -20.77 -1.16
CA ALA A 418 -1.35 -21.85 -2.05
C ALA A 418 -0.55 -21.83 -3.38
N PRO A 419 0.18 -22.90 -3.75
CA PRO A 419 0.92 -22.94 -5.01
C PRO A 419 -0.01 -23.06 -6.24
N PRO A 420 0.35 -22.50 -7.41
CA PRO A 420 1.50 -21.61 -7.64
C PRO A 420 1.16 -20.15 -7.24
N ARG A 421 2.05 -19.50 -6.47
CA ARG A 421 1.86 -18.09 -6.08
C ARG A 421 3.17 -17.40 -5.76
N ARG A 422 3.38 -16.18 -6.25
CA ARG A 422 4.52 -15.31 -5.91
C ARG A 422 4.00 -14.08 -5.18
N ASN A 423 4.35 -13.94 -3.91
CA ASN A 423 4.17 -12.70 -3.15
C ASN A 423 5.51 -11.91 -3.18
N ALA A 424 5.49 -10.63 -2.87
CA ALA A 424 6.67 -9.81 -2.67
C ALA A 424 6.53 -8.99 -1.38
N VAL A 425 7.64 -8.62 -0.75
CA VAL A 425 7.72 -7.68 0.38
C VAL A 425 9.03 -6.91 0.28
N THR A 426 9.17 -5.77 0.95
CA THR A 426 10.50 -5.16 1.18
C THR A 426 11.06 -5.62 2.52
N ILE A 427 12.36 -5.89 2.58
CA ILE A 427 13.12 -6.19 3.81
C ILE A 427 14.34 -5.27 3.94
N LEU A 428 14.66 -4.84 5.16
CA LEU A 428 15.85 -4.03 5.46
C LEU A 428 17.06 -4.94 5.73
N VAL A 429 17.96 -5.05 4.76
CA VAL A 429 19.15 -5.91 4.79
C VAL A 429 20.41 -5.05 4.87
N ARG A 430 21.12 -5.09 6.00
CA ARG A 430 22.44 -4.43 6.19
C ARG A 430 22.48 -2.97 5.66
N ASN A 431 21.53 -2.16 6.13
CA ASN A 431 21.31 -0.75 5.75
C ASN A 431 20.73 -0.49 4.35
N ARG A 432 20.24 -1.51 3.63
CA ARG A 432 19.59 -1.34 2.32
C ARG A 432 18.21 -2.00 2.28
N PRO A 433 17.15 -1.31 1.83
CA PRO A 433 15.92 -2.00 1.46
C PRO A 433 16.19 -2.94 0.27
N ARG A 434 15.58 -4.12 0.30
CA ARG A 434 15.66 -5.18 -0.71
C ARG A 434 14.29 -5.77 -0.94
N THR A 435 13.90 -6.02 -2.19
CA THR A 435 12.68 -6.77 -2.50
C THR A 435 12.93 -8.24 -2.22
N LEU A 436 12.19 -8.84 -1.28
CA LEU A 436 12.13 -10.28 -1.09
C LEU A 436 10.92 -10.84 -1.85
N PHE A 437 11.19 -11.72 -2.81
CA PHE A 437 10.18 -12.50 -3.49
C PHE A 437 9.95 -13.83 -2.78
N ILE A 438 8.70 -14.15 -2.53
CA ILE A 438 8.25 -15.33 -1.78
C ILE A 438 7.42 -16.18 -2.74
N THR A 439 8.03 -17.20 -3.35
CA THR A 439 7.40 -18.02 -4.39
C THR A 439 7.02 -19.39 -3.84
N SER A 440 5.72 -19.66 -3.77
CA SER A 440 5.14 -20.93 -3.33
C SER A 440 5.28 -21.97 -4.45
N LEU A 441 6.16 -22.95 -4.25
CA LEU A 441 6.58 -23.91 -5.28
C LEU A 441 5.64 -25.11 -5.39
N LYS A 442 5.48 -25.86 -4.28
CA LYS A 442 4.74 -27.12 -4.22
C LYS A 442 4.28 -27.43 -2.80
N ARG A 443 3.32 -28.33 -2.69
CA ARG A 443 2.98 -29.05 -1.44
C ARG A 443 3.81 -30.32 -1.35
N GLU A 444 4.33 -30.64 -0.17
CA GLU A 444 4.92 -31.95 0.12
C GLU A 444 4.87 -32.28 1.62
N THR A 445 4.89 -33.57 1.97
CA THR A 445 4.96 -34.00 3.36
C THR A 445 6.41 -34.19 3.78
N ILE A 446 6.90 -33.35 4.69
CA ILE A 446 8.29 -33.43 5.18
C ILE A 446 8.39 -34.24 6.48
N GLN A 447 9.52 -34.93 6.65
CA GLN A 447 9.89 -35.58 7.90
C GLN A 447 10.59 -34.58 8.83
N LEU A 448 10.12 -34.49 10.08
CA LEU A 448 10.73 -33.77 11.19
C LEU A 448 10.72 -34.67 12.44
N GLY A 449 11.90 -35.09 12.91
CA GLY A 449 12.00 -36.12 13.93
C GLY A 449 11.25 -37.39 13.51
N SER A 450 10.32 -37.87 14.34
CA SER A 450 9.41 -38.97 14.03
C SER A 450 8.15 -38.55 13.23
N GLN A 451 7.82 -37.26 13.17
CA GLN A 451 6.57 -36.78 12.56
C GLN A 451 6.68 -36.51 11.05
N ARG A 452 5.56 -36.73 10.35
CA ARG A 452 5.34 -36.40 8.94
C ARG A 452 4.33 -35.27 8.85
N ILE A 453 4.74 -34.10 8.36
CA ILE A 453 3.93 -32.88 8.39
C ILE A 453 3.73 -32.35 6.96
N PRO A 454 2.47 -32.16 6.50
CA PRO A 454 2.17 -31.49 5.23
C PRO A 454 2.62 -30.03 5.24
N ALA A 455 3.35 -29.63 4.21
CA ALA A 455 3.98 -28.31 4.13
C ALA A 455 3.97 -27.76 2.69
N VAL A 456 3.89 -26.43 2.58
CA VAL A 456 4.23 -25.71 1.35
C VAL A 456 5.73 -25.39 1.35
N GLN A 457 6.43 -25.75 0.28
CA GLN A 457 7.78 -25.27 0.03
C GLN A 457 7.75 -23.87 -0.62
N LEU A 458 8.44 -22.91 0.00
CA LEU A 458 8.66 -21.55 -0.50
C LEU A 458 10.09 -21.39 -1.00
N SER A 459 10.24 -20.64 -2.10
CA SER A 459 11.50 -20.05 -2.56
C SER A 459 11.59 -18.59 -2.12
N LEU A 460 12.72 -18.20 -1.54
CA LEU A 460 12.96 -16.87 -0.99
C LEU A 460 14.16 -16.23 -1.73
N THR A 461 13.90 -15.30 -2.63
CA THR A 461 14.94 -14.68 -3.49
C THR A 461 14.90 -13.15 -3.40
N THR A 462 16.05 -12.47 -3.48
CA THR A 462 16.09 -11.00 -3.42
C THR A 462 16.07 -10.34 -4.81
N ASP A 463 16.23 -9.01 -4.86
CA ASP A 463 16.56 -8.20 -6.03
C ASP A 463 18.08 -7.88 -6.14
N ASP A 464 18.93 -8.70 -5.51
CA ASP A 464 20.38 -8.68 -5.76
C ASP A 464 20.73 -9.30 -7.14
N PRO A 465 21.90 -8.98 -7.74
CA PRO A 465 22.33 -9.52 -9.03
C PRO A 465 22.43 -11.05 -9.09
N GLU A 466 22.59 -11.71 -7.94
CA GLU A 466 22.49 -13.16 -7.77
C GLU A 466 21.28 -13.47 -6.87
N PRO A 467 20.03 -13.38 -7.37
CA PRO A 467 18.84 -13.28 -6.54
C PRO A 467 18.55 -14.55 -5.70
N ASP A 468 19.05 -15.71 -6.15
CA ASP A 468 18.94 -17.00 -5.45
C ASP A 468 20.32 -17.56 -5.05
N LYS A 469 21.33 -16.69 -4.84
CA LYS A 469 22.72 -17.05 -4.45
C LYS A 469 22.81 -18.10 -3.34
N TYR A 470 21.92 -17.96 -2.35
CA TYR A 470 21.89 -18.80 -1.15
C TYR A 470 20.90 -19.97 -1.26
N ALA A 471 20.22 -20.18 -2.40
CA ALA A 471 19.20 -21.21 -2.60
C ALA A 471 18.19 -21.29 -1.43
N LEU A 472 17.76 -20.13 -0.91
CA LEU A 472 17.03 -20.07 0.36
C LEU A 472 15.62 -20.63 0.18
N ARG A 473 15.29 -21.68 0.93
CA ARG A 473 13.96 -22.32 0.95
C ARG A 473 13.42 -22.38 2.37
N LEU A 474 12.11 -22.23 2.48
CA LEU A 474 11.35 -22.31 3.74
C LEU A 474 10.15 -23.24 3.53
N TRP A 475 9.95 -24.21 4.41
CA TRP A 475 8.75 -25.03 4.46
C TRP A 475 7.83 -24.53 5.57
N VAL A 476 6.55 -24.36 5.25
CA VAL A 476 5.52 -23.82 6.15
C VAL A 476 4.37 -24.83 6.26
N SER A 477 3.87 -25.11 7.46
CA SER A 477 2.75 -26.05 7.63
C SER A 477 1.47 -25.58 6.91
N GLU A 478 0.67 -26.53 6.42
CA GLU A 478 -0.64 -26.24 5.83
C GLU A 478 -1.77 -26.08 6.88
N ASP A 479 -1.46 -26.21 8.17
CA ASP A 479 -2.42 -25.96 9.25
C ASP A 479 -2.63 -24.45 9.50
N ARG A 480 -3.67 -24.10 10.29
CA ARG A 480 -4.02 -22.69 10.56
C ARG A 480 -2.91 -21.88 11.25
N ARG A 481 -1.92 -22.53 11.86
CA ARG A 481 -0.78 -21.87 12.53
C ARG A 481 0.31 -21.44 11.55
N ARG A 482 0.39 -22.08 10.37
CA ARG A 482 1.44 -21.86 9.36
C ARG A 482 2.83 -21.77 9.98
N LEU A 483 3.19 -22.76 10.79
CA LEU A 483 4.48 -22.82 11.45
C LEU A 483 5.60 -22.89 10.41
N PRO A 484 6.68 -22.10 10.52
CA PRO A 484 7.91 -22.40 9.81
C PRO A 484 8.47 -23.74 10.34
N LEU A 485 8.63 -24.72 9.45
CA LEU A 485 8.97 -26.11 9.79
C LEU A 485 10.43 -26.44 9.49
N ARG A 486 10.94 -25.97 8.35
CA ARG A 486 12.31 -26.19 7.89
C ARG A 486 12.79 -24.97 7.11
N ILE A 487 14.04 -24.57 7.30
CA ILE A 487 14.74 -23.56 6.51
C ILE A 487 16.00 -24.22 5.92
N THR A 488 16.30 -24.01 4.64
CA THR A 488 17.58 -24.44 4.04
C THR A 488 18.23 -23.33 3.24
N ALA A 489 19.57 -23.23 3.31
CA ALA A 489 20.35 -22.31 2.49
C ALA A 489 21.74 -22.87 2.18
N ASN A 490 22.25 -22.63 0.97
CA ASN A 490 23.63 -22.90 0.60
C ASN A 490 24.53 -21.76 1.10
N THR A 491 25.42 -22.04 2.04
CA THR A 491 26.35 -21.06 2.62
C THR A 491 27.80 -21.32 2.18
N GLN A 492 28.72 -20.41 2.51
CA GLN A 492 30.16 -20.62 2.30
C GLN A 492 30.73 -21.80 3.11
N LEU A 493 30.02 -22.25 4.15
CA LEU A 493 30.38 -23.44 4.95
C LEU A 493 29.74 -24.73 4.40
N GLY A 494 28.96 -24.64 3.31
CA GLY A 494 28.14 -25.71 2.76
C GLY A 494 26.64 -25.52 2.99
N PRO A 495 25.81 -26.51 2.61
CA PRO A 495 24.37 -26.48 2.84
C PRO A 495 24.02 -26.46 4.32
N VAL A 496 23.21 -25.50 4.75
CA VAL A 496 22.65 -25.41 6.10
C VAL A 496 21.17 -25.80 6.06
N ARG A 497 20.73 -26.55 7.08
CA ARG A 497 19.32 -26.91 7.32
C ARG A 497 18.98 -26.59 8.77
N ALA A 498 17.95 -25.79 9.01
CA ALA A 498 17.35 -25.62 10.34
C ALA A 498 15.97 -26.29 10.37
N ASP A 499 15.79 -27.26 11.26
CA ASP A 499 14.56 -28.05 11.41
C ASP A 499 13.87 -27.70 12.73
N LEU A 500 12.55 -27.47 12.69
CA LEU A 500 11.76 -27.20 13.89
C LEU A 500 11.86 -28.38 14.87
N ALA A 501 12.33 -28.09 16.07
CA ALA A 501 12.52 -29.06 17.15
C ALA A 501 11.17 -29.40 17.77
N ILE A 502 10.63 -30.56 17.40
CA ILE A 502 9.42 -31.11 17.99
C ILE A 502 9.75 -31.59 19.41
N ILE A 503 9.43 -30.75 20.40
CA ILE A 503 9.46 -31.14 21.81
C ILE A 503 8.30 -32.10 22.05
N PRO A 504 8.52 -33.30 22.63
CA PRO A 504 7.44 -34.16 23.07
C PRO A 504 6.56 -33.41 24.07
N VAL A 505 5.25 -33.39 23.86
CA VAL A 505 4.32 -32.98 24.92
C VAL A 505 4.40 -34.05 26.00
N ALA A 506 4.90 -33.68 27.18
CA ALA A 506 4.79 -34.55 28.34
C ALA A 506 3.31 -34.68 28.69
N GLU A 507 2.84 -35.91 28.87
CA GLU A 507 1.49 -36.18 29.35
C GLU A 507 1.33 -35.59 30.76
N GLN A 508 0.24 -34.85 30.98
CA GLN A 508 -0.14 -34.21 32.24
C GLN A 508 -1.46 -34.79 32.73
#